data_AF-A0A660V754-F1
#
_entry.id   AF-A0A660V754-F1
#
_cell.length_a   1.000
_cell.length_b   1.000
_cell.length_c   1.000
_cell.angle_alpha   90.00
_cell.angle_beta   90.00
_cell.angle_gamma   90.00
#
_symmetry.space_group_name_H-M   'P 1'
#
loop_
_entity.id
_entity.type
_entity.pdbx_description
1 polymer ?
#
loop_
_entity_poly.entity_id
_entity_poly.type
_entity_poly.pdbx_seq_one_letter_code
_entity_poly.pdbx_strand_id
1 'polypeptide(L)'
;MKTVVSCSRRTDVPAFYSDWLVSALEAGFVWVANPFNGRRRRVSLTPESVHTLVLWSKNFGPLLRRVEAFRRYHLFFHFTINTPCEMESGLPPLDTRLEQMAEIARRFGPQRLTWRFDPIVFWRTKDGALRHNLNAFEQIASFAAKCGIRRCVIS
;
A
#
# COMPACT_ATOMS: atom_id res chain seq x y z
N MET A 1 -0.73 -24.01 -11.28
CA MET A 1 0.18 -22.93 -10.86
C MET A 1 -0.63 -21.85 -10.16
N LYS A 2 -0.22 -21.40 -8.97
CA LYS A 2 -0.93 -20.34 -8.23
C LYS A 2 -0.56 -18.95 -8.77
N THR A 3 -1.45 -17.97 -8.70
CA THR A 3 -1.28 -16.63 -9.28
C THR A 3 -0.92 -15.59 -8.22
N VAL A 4 0.02 -14.69 -8.52
CA VAL A 4 0.23 -13.45 -7.74
C VAL A 4 -0.73 -12.38 -8.25
N VAL A 5 -1.58 -11.87 -7.37
CA VAL A 5 -2.61 -10.88 -7.71
C VAL A 5 -2.19 -9.50 -7.20
N SER A 6 -1.85 -8.61 -8.12
CA SER A 6 -1.59 -7.19 -7.82
C SER A 6 -2.91 -6.45 -7.68
N CYS A 7 -3.37 -6.25 -6.44
CA CYS A 7 -4.74 -5.82 -6.14
C CYS A 7 -4.95 -4.32 -6.30
N SER A 8 -3.92 -3.51 -6.05
CA SER A 8 -4.09 -2.06 -5.85
C SER A 8 -3.12 -1.22 -6.69
N ARG A 9 -2.75 -1.72 -7.88
CA ARG A 9 -1.93 -0.93 -8.81
C ARG A 9 -2.71 0.17 -9.54
N ARG A 10 -4.03 0.03 -9.67
CA ARG A 10 -4.89 1.03 -10.34
C ARG A 10 -5.61 1.97 -9.38
N THR A 11 -5.76 1.55 -8.13
CA THR A 11 -6.43 2.31 -7.08
C THR A 11 -5.91 1.84 -5.74
N ASP A 12 -5.91 2.72 -4.73
CA ASP A 12 -5.50 2.39 -3.37
C ASP A 12 -6.63 1.59 -2.68
N VAL A 13 -6.71 0.30 -3.02
CA VAL A 13 -7.69 -0.63 -2.45
C VAL A 13 -7.61 -0.70 -0.92
N PRO A 14 -6.42 -0.79 -0.28
CA PRO A 14 -6.34 -0.81 1.18
C PRO A 14 -6.92 0.44 1.84
N ALA A 15 -6.70 1.64 1.29
CA ALA A 15 -7.20 2.87 1.88
C ALA A 15 -8.72 3.06 1.66
N PHE A 16 -9.24 2.72 0.48
CA PHE A 16 -10.59 3.14 0.08
C PHE A 16 -11.59 1.99 -0.12
N TYR A 17 -11.12 0.77 -0.38
CA TYR A 17 -11.96 -0.36 -0.80
C TYR A 17 -11.67 -1.65 -0.02
N SER A 18 -11.28 -1.53 1.25
CA SER A 18 -10.99 -2.69 2.09
C SER A 18 -12.22 -3.58 2.31
N ASP A 19 -13.40 -3.00 2.55
CA ASP A 19 -14.66 -3.78 2.67
C ASP A 19 -14.98 -4.52 1.38
N TRP A 20 -14.90 -3.83 0.24
CA TRP A 20 -15.11 -4.43 -1.07
C TRP A 20 -14.13 -5.58 -1.33
N LEU A 21 -12.85 -5.42 -0.95
CA LEU A 21 -11.86 -6.48 -1.13
C LEU A 21 -12.21 -7.71 -0.28
N VAL A 22 -12.66 -7.53 0.96
CA VAL A 22 -13.12 -8.64 1.80
C VAL A 22 -14.28 -9.38 1.12
N SER A 23 -15.31 -8.67 0.68
CA SER A 23 -16.44 -9.29 -0.04
C SER A 23 -16.01 -9.99 -1.33
N ALA A 24 -15.03 -9.45 -2.04
CA ALA A 24 -14.47 -10.07 -3.25
C ALA A 24 -13.71 -11.38 -2.95
N LEU A 25 -12.99 -11.45 -1.83
CA LEU A 25 -12.32 -12.66 -1.37
C LEU A 25 -13.32 -13.73 -0.93
N GLU A 26 -14.40 -13.33 -0.25
CA GLU A 26 -15.51 -14.22 0.12
C GLU A 26 -16.24 -14.77 -1.11
N ALA A 27 -16.50 -13.92 -2.11
CA ALA A 27 -17.06 -14.36 -3.39
C ALA A 27 -16.10 -15.24 -4.21
N GLY A 28 -14.79 -15.16 -3.93
CA GLY A 28 -13.76 -15.99 -4.54
C GLY A 28 -13.37 -15.60 -5.96
N PHE A 29 -13.86 -14.48 -6.51
CA PHE A 29 -13.46 -13.97 -7.82
C PHE A 29 -13.82 -12.49 -8.02
N VAL A 30 -13.20 -11.87 -9.02
CA VAL A 30 -13.60 -10.55 -9.56
C VAL A 30 -13.55 -10.52 -11.07
N TRP A 31 -14.33 -9.62 -11.68
CA TRP A 31 -14.21 -9.27 -13.09
C TRP A 31 -13.31 -8.05 -13.25
N VAL A 32 -12.29 -8.17 -14.10
CA VAL A 32 -11.35 -7.08 -14.38
C VAL A 32 -11.40 -6.74 -15.86
N ALA A 33 -11.66 -5.47 -16.17
CA ALA A 33 -11.54 -4.96 -17.53
C ALA A 33 -10.07 -4.69 -17.87
N ASN A 34 -9.65 -5.10 -19.06
CA ASN A 34 -8.38 -4.67 -19.63
C ASN A 34 -8.48 -3.17 -20.03
N PRO A 35 -7.57 -2.30 -19.59
CA PRO A 35 -7.67 -0.86 -19.81
C PRO A 35 -7.45 -0.46 -21.26
N PHE A 36 -6.84 -1.31 -22.08
CA PHE A 36 -6.53 -1.02 -23.48
C PHE A 36 -7.63 -1.44 -24.46
N ASN A 37 -8.37 -2.51 -24.15
CA ASN A 37 -9.37 -3.06 -25.08
C ASN A 37 -10.73 -3.37 -24.46
N GLY A 38 -10.94 -3.05 -23.17
CA GLY A 38 -12.20 -3.22 -22.46
C GLY A 38 -12.62 -4.67 -22.19
N ARG A 39 -11.91 -5.67 -22.74
CA ARG A 39 -12.26 -7.08 -22.56
C ARG A 39 -12.19 -7.44 -21.07
N ARG A 40 -13.29 -8.00 -20.57
CA ARG A 40 -13.40 -8.47 -19.19
C ARG A 40 -12.83 -9.86 -19.06
N ARG A 41 -12.05 -10.09 -18.02
CA ARG A 41 -11.62 -11.43 -17.61
C ARG A 41 -11.99 -11.67 -16.17
N ARG A 42 -12.33 -12.92 -15.85
CA ARG A 42 -12.53 -13.37 -14.48
C ARG A 42 -11.18 -13.67 -13.86
N VAL A 43 -10.92 -13.12 -12.69
CA VAL A 43 -9.73 -13.41 -11.88
C VAL A 43 -10.19 -14.18 -10.65
N SER A 44 -9.67 -15.39 -10.47
CA SER A 44 -9.94 -16.18 -9.27
C SER A 44 -9.23 -15.56 -8.06
N LEU A 45 -9.93 -15.52 -6.94
CA LEU A 45 -9.46 -15.01 -5.66
C LEU A 45 -9.52 -16.07 -4.55
N THR A 46 -9.78 -17.34 -4.88
CA THR A 46 -9.78 -18.42 -3.88
C THR A 46 -8.37 -18.66 -3.32
N PRO A 47 -8.20 -19.02 -2.04
CA PRO A 47 -6.88 -19.30 -1.44
C PRO A 47 -6.06 -20.40 -2.14
N GLU A 48 -6.75 -21.33 -2.82
CA GLU A 48 -6.14 -22.43 -3.55
C GLU A 48 -5.54 -21.94 -4.88
N SER A 49 -6.14 -20.90 -5.47
CA SER A 49 -5.69 -20.31 -6.75
C SER A 49 -4.71 -19.16 -6.59
N VAL A 50 -4.77 -18.43 -5.48
CA VAL A 50 -3.92 -17.27 -5.22
C VAL A 50 -2.66 -17.69 -4.44
N HIS A 51 -1.50 -17.28 -4.96
CA HIS A 51 -0.24 -17.39 -4.24
C HIS A 51 -0.09 -16.23 -3.25
N THR A 52 -0.22 -14.98 -3.73
CA THR A 52 -0.01 -13.78 -2.91
C THR A 52 -0.89 -12.63 -3.41
N LEU A 53 -1.49 -11.89 -2.48
CA LEU A 53 -2.11 -10.60 -2.74
C LEU A 53 -1.07 -9.51 -2.52
N VAL A 54 -0.73 -8.78 -3.59
CA VAL A 54 0.18 -7.63 -3.52
C VAL A 54 -0.65 -6.37 -3.36
N LEU A 55 -0.42 -5.66 -2.26
CA LEU A 55 -1.16 -4.49 -1.81
C LEU A 55 -0.22 -3.27 -1.81
N TRP A 56 -0.74 -2.13 -2.21
CA TRP A 56 -0.07 -0.86 -2.39
C TRP A 56 -0.96 0.21 -1.79
N SER A 57 -0.43 0.99 -0.87
CA SER A 57 -1.20 2.05 -0.22
C SER A 57 -0.33 3.15 0.36
N LYS A 58 -0.93 4.32 0.56
CA LYS A 58 -0.43 5.36 1.49
C LYS A 58 -1.07 5.30 2.88
N ASN A 59 -2.11 4.48 3.06
CA ASN A 59 -2.85 4.33 4.31
C ASN A 59 -3.42 2.91 4.45
N PHE A 60 -2.74 2.06 5.21
CA PHE A 60 -3.19 0.69 5.48
C PHE A 60 -4.19 0.57 6.65
N GLY A 61 -4.48 1.66 7.36
CA GLY A 61 -5.35 1.65 8.54
C GLY A 61 -6.71 0.98 8.34
N PRO A 62 -7.44 1.20 7.23
CA PRO A 62 -8.70 0.50 6.97
C PRO A 62 -8.53 -1.01 6.74
N LEU A 63 -7.46 -1.45 6.08
CA LEU A 63 -7.18 -2.87 5.85
C LEU A 63 -6.74 -3.58 7.14
N LEU A 64 -5.89 -2.93 7.96
CA LEU A 64 -5.39 -3.49 9.21
C LEU A 64 -6.50 -3.79 10.23
N ARG A 65 -7.58 -2.98 10.22
CA ARG A 65 -8.81 -3.23 11.00
C ARG A 65 -9.56 -4.50 10.58
N ARG A 66 -9.30 -5.03 9.38
CA ARG A 66 -9.96 -6.21 8.79
C ARG A 66 -9.00 -7.37 8.55
N VAL A 67 -7.84 -7.36 9.20
CA VAL A 67 -6.76 -8.33 8.92
C VAL A 67 -7.21 -9.78 8.95
N GLU A 68 -8.18 -10.13 9.81
CA GLU A 68 -8.66 -11.50 10.00
C GLU A 68 -9.28 -12.08 8.72
N ALA A 69 -9.90 -11.24 7.88
CA ALA A 69 -10.45 -11.65 6.60
C ALA A 69 -9.35 -12.15 5.63
N PHE A 70 -8.09 -11.76 5.85
CA PHE A 70 -6.96 -12.10 5.00
C PHE A 70 -6.13 -13.28 5.53
N ARG A 71 -6.51 -13.91 6.65
CA ARG A 71 -5.71 -14.97 7.31
C ARG A 71 -5.36 -16.17 6.43
N ARG A 72 -6.15 -16.44 5.39
CA ARG A 72 -5.94 -17.53 4.42
C ARG A 72 -5.03 -17.15 3.25
N TYR A 73 -4.54 -15.91 3.20
CA TYR A 73 -3.77 -15.36 2.09
C TYR A 73 -2.37 -14.95 2.52
N HIS A 74 -1.39 -15.16 1.63
CA HIS A 74 -0.11 -14.48 1.75
C HIS A 74 -0.27 -13.04 1.25
N LEU A 75 0.18 -12.08 2.05
CA LEU A 75 0.14 -10.65 1.71
C LEU A 75 1.56 -10.13 1.49
N PHE A 76 1.72 -9.25 0.51
CA PHE A 76 2.93 -8.46 0.31
C PHE A 76 2.55 -6.98 0.17
N PHE A 77 3.27 -6.12 0.88
CA PHE A 77 2.91 -4.72 1.07
C PHE A 77 3.93 -3.80 0.40
N HIS A 78 3.41 -2.90 -0.43
CA HIS A 78 4.09 -1.70 -0.90
C HIS A 78 3.50 -0.51 -0.14
N PHE A 79 4.26 0.06 0.78
CA PHE A 79 3.82 1.20 1.55
C PHE A 79 4.50 2.46 1.03
N THR A 80 3.73 3.32 0.36
CA THR A 80 4.23 4.64 -0.01
C THR A 80 4.09 5.60 1.17
N ILE A 81 5.22 6.10 1.66
CA ILE A 81 5.30 6.97 2.83
C ILE A 81 6.39 8.04 2.59
N ASN A 82 6.02 9.29 2.81
CA ASN A 82 6.80 10.49 2.49
C ASN A 82 6.46 11.62 3.48
N THR A 83 7.21 12.72 3.39
CA THR A 83 6.96 13.92 4.19
C THR A 83 5.55 14.46 3.92
N PRO A 84 4.73 14.73 4.96
CA PRO A 84 3.45 15.42 4.80
C PRO A 84 3.63 16.75 4.07
N CYS A 85 2.78 17.02 3.09
CA CYS A 85 2.76 18.29 2.37
C CYS A 85 1.35 18.61 1.88
N GLU A 86 1.12 19.87 1.49
CA GLU A 86 -0.20 20.34 1.05
C GLU A 86 -0.80 19.59 -0.15
N MET A 87 0.04 18.95 -0.98
CA MET A 87 -0.41 18.24 -2.19
C MET A 87 -1.11 16.91 -1.89
N GLU A 88 -0.92 16.34 -0.70
CA GLU A 88 -1.49 15.06 -0.29
C GLU A 88 -2.41 15.22 0.93
N SER A 89 -3.24 16.26 0.89
CA SER A 89 -4.26 16.51 1.92
C SER A 89 -5.23 15.32 2.01
N GLY A 90 -5.43 14.80 3.22
CA GLY A 90 -6.29 13.64 3.49
C GLY A 90 -5.57 12.36 3.91
N LEU A 91 -4.24 12.34 3.89
CA LEU A 91 -3.47 11.25 4.50
C LEU A 91 -3.46 11.38 6.04
N PRO A 92 -3.40 10.25 6.78
CA PRO A 92 -3.12 10.29 8.21
C PRO A 92 -1.77 10.97 8.48
N PRO A 93 -1.60 11.56 9.69
CA PRO A 93 -0.31 12.11 10.12
C PRO A 93 0.83 11.10 9.94
N LEU A 94 2.06 11.61 9.78
CA LEU A 94 3.23 10.75 9.54
C LEU A 94 3.38 9.68 10.63
N ASP A 95 3.19 10.05 11.90
CA ASP A 95 3.33 9.12 13.02
C ASP A 95 2.33 7.96 12.95
N THR A 96 1.06 8.24 12.62
CA THR A 96 0.06 7.19 12.39
C THR A 96 0.45 6.26 11.23
N ARG A 97 1.06 6.79 10.16
CA ARG A 97 1.54 5.97 9.04
C ARG A 97 2.76 5.12 9.44
N LEU A 98 3.65 5.65 10.29
CA LEU A 98 4.77 4.89 10.86
C LEU A 98 4.28 3.77 11.78
N GLU A 99 3.25 4.02 12.59
CA GLU A 99 2.62 2.98 13.42
C GLU A 99 2.01 1.86 12.56
N GLN A 100 1.32 2.21 11.46
CA GLN A 100 0.83 1.21 10.50
C GLN A 100 1.98 0.37 9.90
N MET A 101 3.12 0.99 9.61
CA MET A 101 4.31 0.30 9.10
C MET A 101 4.84 -0.70 10.12
N ALA A 102 4.99 -0.28 11.39
CA ALA A 102 5.42 -1.14 12.49
C ALA A 102 4.42 -2.29 12.72
N GLU A 103 3.12 -2.01 12.66
CA GLU A 103 2.08 -3.01 12.81
C GLU A 103 2.13 -4.08 11.71
N ILE A 104 2.34 -3.67 10.45
CA ILE A 104 2.54 -4.61 9.33
C ILE A 104 3.78 -5.47 9.56
N ALA A 105 4.92 -4.85 9.90
CA ALA A 105 6.16 -5.57 10.14
C ALA A 105 6.01 -6.59 11.28
N ARG A 106 5.34 -6.21 12.37
CA ARG A 106 5.08 -7.09 13.53
C ARG A 106 4.14 -8.24 13.20
N ARG A 107 3.06 -8.00 12.44
CA ARG A 107 2.04 -9.04 12.15
C ARG A 107 2.44 -9.99 11.02
N PHE A 108 3.11 -9.49 9.99
CA PHE A 108 3.37 -10.26 8.76
C PHE A 108 4.86 -10.55 8.52
N GLY A 109 5.75 -9.93 9.30
CA GLY A 109 7.19 -9.98 9.11
C GLY A 109 7.69 -8.86 8.18
N PRO A 110 8.82 -8.22 8.50
CA PRO A 110 9.33 -7.07 7.75
C PRO A 110 9.74 -7.40 6.31
N GLN A 111 10.08 -8.66 6.01
CA GLN A 111 10.41 -9.14 4.67
C GLN A 111 9.25 -9.07 3.68
N ARG A 112 8.01 -8.94 4.17
CA ARG A 112 6.80 -8.82 3.34
C ARG A 112 6.41 -7.38 3.03
N LEU A 113 7.20 -6.42 3.52
CA LEU A 113 6.95 -5.00 3.34
C LEU A 113 8.14 -4.34 2.63
N THR A 114 7.84 -3.63 1.56
CA THR A 114 8.74 -2.67 0.93
C THR A 114 8.11 -1.30 1.05
N TRP A 115 8.88 -0.31 1.48
CA TRP A 115 8.40 1.06 1.52
C TRP A 115 8.94 1.86 0.33
N ARG A 116 8.18 2.88 -0.07
CA ARG A 116 8.52 3.76 -1.18
C ARG A 116 8.46 5.21 -0.72
N PHE A 117 9.56 5.95 -0.88
CA PHE A 117 9.59 7.39 -0.65
C PHE A 117 9.25 8.12 -1.95
N ASP A 118 7.96 8.36 -2.17
CA ASP A 118 7.42 8.86 -3.44
C ASP A 118 6.05 9.54 -3.24
N PRO A 119 5.72 10.57 -4.02
CA PRO A 119 6.61 11.21 -4.99
C PRO A 119 7.66 12.06 -4.29
N ILE A 120 8.84 12.23 -4.92
CA ILE A 120 9.81 13.26 -4.54
C ILE A 120 9.52 14.48 -5.40
N VAL A 121 9.17 15.59 -4.77
CA VAL A 121 8.63 16.75 -5.47
C VAL A 121 9.24 18.05 -4.98
N PHE A 122 9.47 18.95 -5.92
CA PHE A 122 9.80 20.35 -5.71
C PHE A 122 8.68 21.18 -6.33
N TRP A 123 8.19 22.18 -5.61
CA TRP A 123 7.13 23.04 -6.11
C TRP A 123 7.31 24.48 -5.65
N ARG A 124 6.70 25.40 -6.39
CA ARG A 124 6.67 26.81 -6.04
C ARG A 124 5.28 27.17 -5.51
N THR A 125 5.26 27.84 -4.37
CA THR A 125 4.05 28.40 -3.78
C THR A 125 3.58 29.65 -4.53
N LYS A 126 2.36 30.12 -4.24
CA LYS A 126 1.80 31.31 -4.90
C LYS A 126 2.62 32.58 -4.65
N ASP A 127 3.26 32.67 -3.48
CA ASP A 127 4.17 33.73 -3.06
C ASP A 127 5.62 33.55 -3.58
N GLY A 128 5.86 32.50 -4.38
CA GLY A 128 7.14 32.30 -5.05
C GLY A 128 8.16 31.48 -4.26
N ALA A 129 7.87 31.10 -3.00
CA ALA A 129 8.76 30.28 -2.19
C ALA A 129 8.87 28.85 -2.76
N LEU A 130 10.11 28.36 -2.90
CA LEU A 130 10.41 26.98 -3.31
C LEU A 130 10.26 26.04 -2.10
N ARG A 131 9.53 24.94 -2.29
CA ARG A 131 9.31 23.89 -1.29
C ARG A 131 9.67 22.51 -1.84
N HIS A 132 9.95 21.57 -0.94
CA HIS A 132 10.19 20.17 -1.25
C HIS A 132 9.72 19.26 -0.11
N ASN A 133 9.58 17.96 -0.37
CA ASN A 133 9.07 16.98 0.60
C ASN A 133 10.15 15.97 1.04
N LEU A 134 11.41 16.38 1.10
CA LEU A 134 12.55 15.51 1.48
C LEU A 134 12.75 15.36 3.01
N ASN A 135 12.19 16.26 3.81
CA ASN A 135 12.60 16.48 5.21
C ASN A 135 12.44 15.26 6.13
N ALA A 136 11.44 14.40 5.89
CA ALA A 136 11.19 13.24 6.74
C ALA A 136 11.92 11.97 6.27
N PHE A 137 12.74 12.01 5.21
CA PHE A 137 13.36 10.81 4.66
C PHE A 137 14.20 10.06 5.70
N GLU A 138 15.11 10.74 6.39
CA GLU A 138 15.98 10.12 7.40
C GLU A 138 15.19 9.55 8.58
N GLN A 139 14.16 10.27 9.04
CA GLN A 139 13.24 9.80 10.09
C GLN A 139 12.54 8.51 9.66
N ILE A 140 11.95 8.49 8.47
CA ILE A 140 11.22 7.34 7.93
C ILE A 140 12.18 6.16 7.71
N ALA A 141 13.35 6.39 7.12
CA ALA A 141 14.34 5.36 6.87
C ALA A 141 14.85 4.72 8.17
N SER A 142 15.16 5.56 9.17
CA SER A 142 15.57 5.11 10.51
C SER A 142 14.47 4.30 11.19
N PHE A 143 13.21 4.73 11.08
CA PHE A 143 12.07 4.01 11.64
C PHE A 143 11.85 2.66 10.94
N ALA A 144 11.90 2.63 9.60
CA ALA A 144 11.76 1.42 8.82
C ALA A 144 12.86 0.40 9.16
N ALA A 145 14.11 0.86 9.31
CA ALA A 145 15.23 0.03 9.73
C ALA A 145 15.02 -0.56 11.15
N LYS A 146 14.52 0.24 12.11
CA LYS A 146 14.13 -0.24 13.45
C LYS A 146 13.04 -1.31 13.39
N CYS A 147 12.14 -1.24 12.42
CA CYS A 147 11.14 -2.27 12.16
C CYS A 147 11.70 -3.51 11.43
N GLY A 148 13.00 -3.54 11.10
CA GLY A 148 13.65 -4.62 10.35
C GLY A 148 13.40 -4.58 8.84
N ILE A 149 12.79 -3.52 8.32
CA ILE A 149 12.48 -3.38 6.89
C ILE A 149 13.73 -2.90 6.16
N ARG A 150 14.20 -3.69 5.20
CA ARG A 150 15.50 -3.46 4.52
C ARG A 150 15.39 -2.87 3.12
N ARG A 151 14.18 -2.80 2.56
CA ARG A 151 13.97 -2.36 1.17
C ARG A 151 13.20 -1.04 1.13
N CYS A 152 13.90 0.00 0.68
CA CYS A 152 13.32 1.24 0.20
C CYS A 152 13.35 1.23 -1.34
N VAL A 153 12.29 1.70 -1.97
CA VAL A 153 12.26 2.01 -3.40
C VAL A 153 12.08 3.51 -3.56
N ILE A 154 12.82 4.10 -4.49
CA ILE A 154 12.64 5.48 -4.94
C ILE A 154 12.31 5.39 -6.42
N SER A 155 11.29 6.12 -6.86
CA SER A 155 10.82 6.15 -8.26
C SER A 155 10.49 7.57 -8.69
#